data_AF-A0A9E3JZZ1-F1
#
_entry.id   AF-A0A9E3JZZ1-F1
#
_cell.length_a   1.000
_cell.length_b   1.000
_cell.length_c   1.000
_cell.angle_alpha   90.00
_cell.angle_beta   90.00
_cell.angle_gamma   90.00
#
_symmetry.space_group_name_H-M   'P 1'
#
loop_
_entity.id
_entity.type
_entity.pdbx_description
1 polymer ?
#
loop_
_entity_poly.entity_id
_entity_poly.type
_entity_poly.pdbx_seq_one_letter_code
_entity_poly.pdbx_strand_id
1 'polypeptide(L)' 'QYYKSKTSADLAFTWAFSEKTKLTVGGTNIFNVHPNQQNPDETDNGFKYESVQFGLNGAAYFARLSHKF' A
#
# COMPACT_ATOMS: atom_id res chain seq x y z
N GLN A 1 -21.61 -7.68 9.47
CA GLN A 1 -20.31 -7.01 9.16
C GLN A 1 -19.31 -7.12 10.31
N TYR A 2 -18.04 -7.41 10.02
CA TYR A 2 -16.97 -7.62 11.00
C TYR A 2 -15.61 -7.07 10.53
N TYR A 3 -14.99 -6.23 11.36
CA TYR A 3 -13.73 -5.55 11.04
C TYR A 3 -12.63 -5.95 12.03
N LYS A 4 -11.61 -6.66 11.54
CA LYS A 4 -10.37 -6.90 12.30
C LYS A 4 -9.49 -5.67 12.23
N SER A 5 -8.76 -5.40 13.32
CA SER A 5 -7.63 -4.47 13.32
C SER A 5 -6.59 -4.90 12.29
N LYS A 6 -6.02 -3.92 11.58
CA LYS A 6 -5.08 -4.08 10.48
C LYS A 6 -3.95 -3.07 10.68
N THR A 7 -2.73 -3.46 10.38
CA THR A 7 -1.57 -2.57 10.42
C THR A 7 -0.84 -2.69 9.10
N SER A 8 -0.59 -1.56 8.44
CA SER A 8 0.29 -1.46 7.28
C SER A 8 1.48 -0.58 7.65
N ALA A 9 2.57 -0.75 6.90
CA ALA A 9 3.73 0.10 6.98
C ALA A 9 4.29 0.33 5.58
N ASP A 10 4.85 1.51 5.38
CA ASP A 10 5.54 1.90 4.15
C ASP A 10 7.00 2.16 4.50
N LEU A 11 7.92 1.69 3.65
CA LEU A 11 9.34 1.84 3.89
C LEU A 11 10.06 2.18 2.58
N ALA A 12 10.95 3.17 2.64
CA ALA A 12 11.76 3.55 1.50
C ALA A 12 13.18 3.91 1.94
N PHE A 13 14.15 3.46 1.16
CA PHE A 13 15.57 3.78 1.31
C PHE A 13 16.00 4.64 0.14
N THR A 14 16.72 5.72 0.43
CA THR A 14 17.29 6.58 -0.60
C THR A 14 18.80 6.64 -0.46
N TRP A 15 19.50 6.36 -1.56
CA TRP A 15 20.94 6.54 -1.67
C TRP A 15 21.24 7.70 -2.63
N ALA A 16 22.02 8.67 -2.17
CA ALA A 16 22.59 9.73 -3.00
C ALA A 16 23.96 9.29 -3.52
N PHE A 17 24.05 8.98 -4.83
CA PHE A 17 25.34 8.69 -5.48
C PHE A 17 26.19 9.95 -5.61
N SER A 18 25.53 11.10 -5.80
CA SER A 18 26.13 12.41 -5.88
C SER A 18 25.13 13.46 -5.40
N GLU A 19 25.57 14.72 -5.30
CA GLU A 19 24.67 15.84 -4.95
C GLU A 19 23.51 16.01 -5.95
N LYS A 20 23.71 15.57 -7.19
CA LYS A 20 22.74 15.69 -8.29
C LYS A 20 21.91 14.43 -8.53
N THR A 21 22.36 13.26 -8.08
CA THR A 21 21.74 11.97 -8.43
C THR A 21 21.40 11.14 -7.21
N LYS A 22 20.12 10.76 -7.10
CA LYS A 22 19.61 9.93 -6.00
C LYS A 22 18.78 8.77 -6.53
N LEU A 23 18.96 7.60 -5.95
CA LEU A 23 18.11 6.43 -6.16
C LEU A 23 17.32 6.15 -4.88
N THR A 24 16.01 6.06 -5.01
CA THR A 24 15.11 5.57 -3.95
C THR A 24 14.57 4.21 -4.35
N VAL A 25 14.61 3.25 -3.44
CA VAL A 25 13.88 1.98 -3.55
C VAL A 25 12.98 1.84 -2.33
N GLY A 26 11.77 1.32 -2.50
CA GLY A 26 10.85 1.20 -1.40
C GLY A 26 9.64 0.33 -1.71
N GLY A 27 8.78 0.19 -0.72
CA GLY A 27 7.50 -0.47 -0.86
C GLY A 27 6.45 0.16 0.04
N THR A 28 5.21 0.12 -0.44
CA THR A 28 4.02 0.49 0.32
C THR A 28 3.27 -0.77 0.73
N ASN A 29 2.61 -0.74 1.89
CA ASN A 29 1.92 -1.86 2.49
C ASN A 29 2.81 -3.11 2.58
N ILE A 30 4.01 -2.98 3.16
CA ILE A 30 5.02 -4.05 3.19
C ILE A 30 4.56 -5.33 3.93
N PHE A 31 3.50 -5.22 4.74
CA PHE A 31 2.86 -6.35 5.40
C PHE A 31 1.78 -7.04 4.54
N ASN A 32 1.55 -6.57 3.32
CA ASN A 32 0.60 -7.12 2.34
C ASN A 32 -0.83 -7.28 2.88
N VAL A 33 -1.28 -6.29 3.66
CA VAL A 33 -2.55 -6.36 4.37
C VAL A 33 -3.69 -5.93 3.46
N HIS A 34 -4.78 -6.71 3.47
CA HIS A 34 -5.98 -6.46 2.68
C HIS A 34 -7.22 -6.28 3.59
N PRO A 35 -8.30 -5.65 3.07
CA PRO A 35 -9.58 -5.55 3.75
C PRO A 35 -10.11 -6.91 4.23
N ASN A 36 -10.96 -6.88 5.26
CA ASN A 36 -11.68 -8.06 5.69
C ASN A 36 -12.81 -8.34 4.71
N GLN A 37 -12.81 -9.55 4.14
CA GLN A 37 -13.94 -10.04 3.36
C GLN A 37 -15.20 -10.02 4.22
N GLN A 38 -16.27 -9.48 3.66
CA GLN A 38 -17.60 -9.47 4.27
C GLN A 38 -18.51 -10.44 3.51
N ASN A 39 -19.61 -10.83 4.13
CA ASN A 39 -20.69 -11.49 3.42
C ASN A 39 -21.21 -10.53 2.33
N PRO A 40 -21.18 -10.89 1.03
CA PRO A 40 -21.66 -10.02 -0.04
C PRO A 40 -23.12 -9.59 0.13
N ASP A 41 -23.96 -10.41 0.77
CA ASP A 41 -25.36 -10.08 1.05
C ASP A 41 -25.53 -9.04 2.17
N GLU A 42 -24.44 -8.73 2.89
CA GLU A 42 -24.38 -7.72 3.95
C GLU A 42 -23.52 -6.49 3.57
N THR A 43 -23.04 -6.41 2.33
CA THR A 43 -22.34 -5.22 1.82
C THR A 43 -23.28 -4.35 1.01
N ASP A 44 -23.06 -3.03 1.10
CA ASP A 44 -23.94 -2.01 0.50
C ASP A 44 -24.04 -2.11 -1.03
N ASN A 45 -23.08 -2.78 -1.67
CA ASN A 45 -22.95 -2.91 -3.12
C ASN A 45 -22.81 -4.36 -3.62
N GLY A 46 -22.97 -5.37 -2.76
CA GLY A 46 -22.76 -6.77 -3.12
C GLY A 46 -21.30 -7.15 -3.41
N PHE A 47 -20.33 -6.26 -3.16
CA PHE A 47 -18.91 -6.54 -3.35
C PHE A 47 -18.32 -7.31 -2.15
N LYS A 48 -17.24 -8.06 -2.39
CA LYS A 48 -16.55 -8.87 -1.35
C LYS A 48 -15.95 -8.05 -0.21
N TYR A 49 -15.75 -6.75 -0.43
CA TYR A 49 -15.29 -5.80 0.55
C TYR A 49 -16.33 -4.70 0.69
N GLU A 50 -16.45 -4.18 1.90
CA GLU A 50 -17.37 -3.10 2.19
C GLU A 50 -16.71 -1.73 1.86
N SER A 51 -17.52 -0.73 1.50
CA SER A 51 -17.10 0.56 0.94
C SER A 51 -16.26 1.42 1.90
N VAL A 52 -16.37 1.26 3.22
CA VAL A 52 -15.55 1.98 4.20
C VAL A 52 -14.16 1.36 4.39
N GLN A 53 -13.87 0.20 3.78
CA GLN A 53 -12.55 -0.41 3.85
C GLN A 53 -11.64 0.07 2.73
N PHE A 54 -10.67 0.93 3.08
CA PHE A 54 -9.63 1.43 2.18
C PHE A 54 -8.48 0.42 1.99
N GLY A 55 -7.63 0.65 0.98
CA GLY A 55 -6.43 -0.17 0.76
C GLY A 55 -6.70 -1.50 0.05
N LEU A 56 -7.49 -1.47 -1.04
CA LEU A 56 -7.79 -2.67 -1.84
C LEU A 56 -6.53 -3.31 -2.45
N ASN A 57 -5.50 -2.50 -2.68
CA ASN A 57 -4.22 -2.93 -3.22
C ASN A 57 -3.31 -3.41 -2.08
N GLY A 58 -2.75 -4.60 -2.24
CA GLY A 58 -1.77 -5.19 -1.32
C GLY A 58 -0.41 -4.49 -1.38
N ALA A 59 0.65 -5.24 -1.10
CA ALA A 59 2.01 -4.73 -1.17
C ALA A 59 2.36 -4.24 -2.58
N ALA A 60 3.00 -3.08 -2.69
CA ALA A 60 3.54 -2.56 -3.95
C ALA A 60 5.00 -2.14 -3.75
N TYR A 61 5.86 -2.43 -4.73
CA TYR A 61 7.28 -2.12 -4.70
C TYR A 61 7.64 -1.14 -5.80
N PHE A 62 8.57 -0.23 -5.54
CA PHE A 62 8.96 0.80 -6.47
C PHE A 62 10.46 1.12 -6.42
N ALA A 63 10.95 1.64 -7.54
CA ALA A 63 12.24 2.28 -7.66
C ALA A 63 12.06 3.65 -8.33
N ARG A 64 12.78 4.67 -7.84
CA ARG A 64 12.74 6.03 -8.35
C ARG A 64 14.15 6.58 -8.49
N LEU A 65 14.52 6.97 -9.70
CA LEU A 65 15.75 7.71 -9.99
C LEU A 65 15.43 9.21 -10.09
N SER A 66 16.18 10.03 -9.36
CA SER A 66 16.08 11.49 -9.41
C SER A 66 17.42 12.09 -9.81
N HIS A 67 17.41 12.96 -10.83
CA HIS A 67 18.59 13.66 -11.32
C HIS A 67 18.31 15.16 -11.48
N LYS A 68 19.23 16.01 -11.03
CA LYS A 68 19.18 17.47 -11.20
C LYS A 68 20.25 17.91 -12.21
N PHE A 69 19.81 18.57 -13.28
CA PHE A 69 20.70 19.12 -14.31
C PHE A 69 21.37 20.42 -13.82
#